data_AF-A0A844TGQ2-F1
#
_entry.id   AF-A0A844TGQ2-F1
#
_cell.length_a   1.000
_cell.length_b   1.000
_cell.length_c   1.000
_cell.angle_alpha   90.00
_cell.angle_beta   90.00
_cell.angle_gamma   90.00
#
_symmetry.space_group_name_H-M   'P 1'
#
loop_
_entity.id
_entity.type
_entity.pdbx_description
1 polymer ?
#
loop_
_entity_poly.entity_id
_entity_poly.type
_entity_poly.pdbx_seq_one_letter_code
_entity_poly.pdbx_strand_id
1 'polypeptide(L)'
;MILSTHAVVGGAIASLVPSNPVLAAVTGFASHFAIDAIPHWDYPLPPISISKGADNRSLRSNGALIIDLTSIGVDACAGVALAIWLFATPASASVIALGATAAIVPDPLQFVHSVYPQEPLVRLQRFHEWIHAKRKLAWKLGVSSQVAFEAAVTVFASAMR
;
A
#
# COMPACT_ATOMS: atom_id res chain seq x y z
N MET A 1 -2.64 -2.86 -5.37
CA MET A 1 -1.30 -2.88 -6.01
C MET A 1 -0.31 -3.60 -5.08
N ILE A 2 0.95 -3.82 -5.49
CA ILE A 2 1.97 -4.27 -4.51
C ILE A 2 2.16 -3.19 -3.42
N LEU A 3 2.43 -3.59 -2.18
CA LEU A 3 2.54 -2.67 -1.04
C LEU A 3 3.68 -1.68 -1.23
N SER A 4 4.77 -2.12 -1.85
CA SER A 4 5.91 -1.27 -2.16
C SER A 4 5.54 -0.05 -3.00
N THR A 5 4.64 -0.17 -3.99
CA THR A 5 4.18 0.98 -4.77
C THR A 5 3.47 2.01 -3.91
N HIS A 6 2.58 1.58 -3.03
CA HIS A 6 1.89 2.49 -2.11
C HIS A 6 2.87 3.16 -1.14
N ALA A 7 3.83 2.39 -0.58
CA ALA A 7 4.84 2.92 0.33
C ALA A 7 5.72 4.00 -0.34
N VAL A 8 6.19 3.75 -1.57
CA VAL A 8 7.00 4.70 -2.34
C VAL A 8 6.22 5.99 -2.60
N VAL A 9 4.96 5.90 -3.03
CA VAL A 9 4.15 7.10 -3.27
C VAL A 9 3.83 7.84 -1.96
N GLY A 10 3.52 7.13 -0.88
CA GLY A 10 3.31 7.73 0.44
C GLY A 10 4.56 8.48 0.94
N GLY A 11 5.74 7.89 0.78
CA GLY A 11 7.01 8.54 1.10
C GLY A 11 7.31 9.74 0.20
N ALA A 12 7.00 9.65 -1.09
CA ALA A 12 7.13 10.75 -2.04
C ALA A 12 6.23 11.93 -1.63
N ILE A 13 4.96 11.69 -1.29
CA ILE A 13 4.06 12.74 -0.81
C ILE A 13 4.55 13.35 0.51
N ALA A 14 4.93 12.51 1.48
CA ALA A 14 5.44 12.96 2.78
C ALA A 14 6.64 13.90 2.64
N SER A 15 7.46 13.67 1.62
CA SER A 15 8.62 14.48 1.36
C SER A 15 8.37 15.87 0.81
N LEU A 16 7.18 16.12 0.25
CA LEU A 16 6.74 17.44 -0.18
C LEU A 16 6.19 18.25 1.00
N VAL A 17 5.91 17.60 2.12
CA VAL A 17 5.39 18.21 3.36
C VAL A 17 6.17 17.76 4.59
N PRO A 18 7.52 17.82 4.59
CA PRO A 18 8.35 17.17 5.61
C PRO A 18 8.21 17.79 7.01
N SER A 19 7.67 19.01 7.09
CA SER A 19 7.38 19.72 8.35
C SER A 19 6.01 19.41 8.94
N ASN A 20 5.15 18.65 8.25
CA ASN A 20 3.79 18.35 8.69
C ASN A 20 3.51 16.84 8.70
N PRO A 21 3.84 16.13 9.80
CA PRO A 21 3.68 14.68 9.90
C PRO A 21 2.22 14.23 9.78
N VAL A 22 1.27 15.02 10.30
CA VAL A 22 -0.16 14.70 10.23
C VAL A 22 -0.64 14.76 8.79
N LEU A 23 -0.28 15.83 8.07
CA LEU A 23 -0.61 15.95 6.67
C LEU A 23 0.01 14.81 5.86
N ALA A 24 1.30 14.51 6.07
CA ALA A 24 2.00 13.39 5.43
C ALA A 24 1.28 12.05 5.64
N ALA A 25 0.86 11.75 6.88
CA ALA A 25 0.13 10.53 7.20
C ALA A 25 -1.24 10.47 6.51
N VAL A 26 -2.03 11.55 6.59
CA VAL A 26 -3.38 11.62 6.00
C VAL A 26 -3.31 11.51 4.48
N THR A 27 -2.40 12.25 3.84
CA THR A 27 -2.24 12.21 2.38
C THR A 27 -1.62 10.90 1.92
N GLY A 28 -0.71 10.29 2.70
CA GLY A 28 -0.19 8.95 2.44
C GLY A 28 -1.32 7.91 2.47
N PHE A 29 -2.12 7.89 3.54
CA PHE A 29 -3.29 7.02 3.66
C PHE A 29 -4.30 7.22 2.52
N ALA A 30 -4.59 8.47 2.17
CA ALA A 30 -5.49 8.78 1.05
C ALA A 30 -4.91 8.35 -0.32
N SER A 31 -3.60 8.45 -0.51
CA SER A 31 -2.93 8.08 -1.76
C SER A 31 -3.10 6.61 -2.10
N HIS A 32 -3.24 5.73 -1.10
CA HIS A 32 -3.52 4.32 -1.30
C HIS A 32 -4.71 4.12 -2.22
N PHE A 33 -5.86 4.70 -1.85
CA PHE A 33 -7.12 4.58 -2.59
C PHE A 33 -7.06 5.25 -3.97
N ALA A 34 -6.36 6.38 -4.08
CA ALA A 34 -6.20 7.07 -5.35
C ALA A 34 -5.43 6.21 -6.37
N ILE A 35 -4.41 5.51 -5.90
CA ILE A 35 -3.57 4.66 -6.74
C ILE A 35 -4.25 3.33 -7.04
N ASP A 36 -5.00 2.76 -6.09
CA ASP A 36 -5.80 1.55 -6.31
C ASP A 36 -6.92 1.73 -7.33
N ALA A 37 -7.35 2.97 -7.62
CA ALA A 37 -8.29 3.26 -8.70
C ALA A 37 -7.69 3.03 -10.11
N ILE A 38 -6.36 2.93 -10.22
CA ILE A 38 -5.66 2.70 -11.48
C ILE A 38 -5.58 1.18 -11.73
N PRO A 39 -5.92 0.67 -12.93
CA PRO A 39 -5.78 -0.75 -13.25
C PRO A 39 -4.36 -1.25 -12.99
N HIS A 40 -4.25 -2.33 -12.23
CA HIS A 40 -2.96 -2.83 -11.78
C HIS A 40 -2.94 -4.34 -11.60
N TRP A 41 -1.78 -4.87 -11.18
CA TRP A 41 -1.59 -6.27 -10.84
C TRP A 41 -1.24 -6.42 -9.37
N ASP A 42 -1.69 -7.53 -8.79
CA ASP A 42 -1.39 -7.96 -7.43
C ASP A 42 -0.86 -9.40 -7.49
N TYR A 43 0.09 -9.74 -6.63
CA TYR A 43 0.54 -11.12 -6.52
C TYR A 43 -0.57 -11.99 -5.90
N PRO A 44 -0.68 -13.26 -6.33
CA PRO A 44 -1.68 -14.16 -5.78
C PRO A 44 -1.37 -14.48 -4.32
N LEU A 45 -2.39 -14.47 -3.47
CA LEU A 45 -2.35 -14.88 -2.06
C LEU A 45 -3.36 -16.03 -1.84
N PRO A 46 -3.03 -17.28 -2.22
CA PRO A 46 -4.04 -18.33 -2.30
C PRO A 46 -4.69 -18.69 -0.95
N PRO A 47 -3.95 -18.77 0.18
CA PRO A 47 -4.54 -18.88 1.51
C PRO A 47 -5.46 -17.73 1.93
N ILE A 48 -5.16 -16.48 1.55
CA ILE A 48 -5.82 -15.29 2.11
C ILE A 48 -6.89 -14.78 1.14
N SER A 49 -8.16 -14.81 1.56
CA SER A 49 -9.22 -14.20 0.76
C SER A 49 -9.19 -12.68 0.94
N ILE A 50 -8.98 -11.96 -0.15
CA ILE A 50 -9.00 -10.48 -0.19
C ILE A 50 -10.10 -9.94 -1.11
N SER A 51 -11.05 -10.80 -1.50
CA SER A 51 -12.13 -10.44 -2.42
C SER A 51 -13.38 -9.94 -1.69
N LYS A 52 -14.35 -9.42 -2.45
CA LYS A 52 -15.63 -8.96 -1.91
C LYS A 52 -16.31 -10.07 -1.11
N GLY A 53 -16.59 -9.79 0.16
CA GLY A 53 -17.19 -10.77 1.09
C GLY A 53 -16.19 -11.79 1.64
N ALA A 54 -14.88 -11.51 1.60
CA ALA A 54 -13.86 -12.35 2.21
C ALA A 54 -14.16 -12.64 3.69
N ASP A 55 -14.00 -13.92 4.05
CA ASP A 55 -14.09 -14.42 5.42
C ASP A 55 -12.85 -15.25 5.72
N ASN A 56 -11.97 -14.70 6.55
CA ASN A 56 -10.70 -15.32 6.93
C ASN A 56 -10.72 -15.84 8.38
N ARG A 57 -11.88 -15.93 9.03
CA ARG A 57 -11.99 -16.37 10.43
C ARG A 57 -11.54 -17.80 10.66
N SER A 58 -11.58 -18.64 9.63
CA SER A 58 -11.15 -20.04 9.67
C SER A 58 -9.79 -20.28 9.00
N LEU A 59 -8.94 -19.25 8.85
CA LEU A 59 -7.59 -19.42 8.32
C LEU A 59 -6.80 -20.41 9.17
N ARG A 60 -6.22 -21.41 8.50
CA ARG A 60 -5.37 -22.39 9.15
C ARG A 60 -3.93 -21.95 9.05
N SER A 61 -3.23 -21.96 10.19
CA SER A 61 -1.78 -21.79 10.21
C SER A 61 -1.12 -22.98 9.52
N ASN A 62 -0.63 -22.78 8.31
CA ASN A 62 0.12 -23.76 7.53
C ASN A 62 1.30 -23.06 6.84
N GLY A 63 2.18 -23.85 6.22
CA GLY A 63 3.36 -23.31 5.53
C GLY A 63 3.00 -22.29 4.43
N ALA A 64 1.89 -22.48 3.72
CA ALA A 64 1.44 -21.55 2.68
C ALA A 64 1.05 -20.18 3.25
N LEU A 65 0.31 -20.14 4.35
CA LEU A 65 -0.02 -18.88 5.03
C LEU A 65 1.24 -18.15 5.52
N ILE A 66 2.22 -18.88 6.03
CA ILE A 66 3.50 -18.30 6.48
C ILE A 66 4.24 -17.68 5.28
N ILE A 67 4.28 -18.36 4.14
CA ILE A 67 4.91 -17.85 2.90
C ILE A 67 4.21 -16.57 2.44
N ASP A 68 2.88 -16.54 2.43
CA ASP A 68 2.10 -15.36 2.07
C ASP A 68 2.38 -14.17 3.00
N LEU A 69 2.28 -14.39 4.31
CA LEU A 69 2.56 -13.34 5.32
C LEU A 69 4.01 -12.85 5.23
N THR A 70 4.96 -13.75 4.96
CA THR A 70 6.36 -13.38 4.76
C THR A 70 6.53 -12.55 3.49
N SER A 71 5.87 -12.92 2.40
CA SER A 71 5.93 -12.19 1.14
C SER A 71 5.37 -10.77 1.29
N ILE A 72 4.21 -10.64 1.93
CA ILE A 72 3.58 -9.35 2.27
C ILE A 72 4.50 -8.51 3.16
N GLY A 73 5.06 -9.12 4.22
CA GLY A 73 5.95 -8.42 5.15
C GLY A 73 7.24 -7.95 4.49
N VAL A 74 7.85 -8.77 3.62
CA VAL A 74 9.05 -8.40 2.87
C VAL A 74 8.74 -7.27 1.89
N ASP A 75 7.62 -7.33 1.14
CA ASP A 75 7.19 -6.28 0.22
C ASP A 75 6.95 -4.95 0.95
N ALA A 76 6.23 -4.97 2.08
CA ALA A 76 5.99 -3.80 2.92
C ALA A 76 7.30 -3.18 3.44
N CYS A 77 8.19 -4.01 4.02
CA CYS A 77 9.48 -3.56 4.54
C CYS A 77 10.38 -3.01 3.42
N ALA A 78 10.44 -3.68 2.28
CA ALA A 78 11.20 -3.24 1.12
C ALA A 78 10.67 -1.90 0.59
N GLY A 79 9.35 -1.75 0.49
CA GLY A 79 8.70 -0.50 0.10
C GLY A 79 9.03 0.67 1.01
N VAL A 80 8.89 0.49 2.32
CA VAL A 80 9.22 1.53 3.32
C VAL A 80 10.71 1.85 3.30
N ALA A 81 11.57 0.84 3.26
CA ALA A 81 13.02 1.03 3.17
C ALA A 81 13.42 1.78 1.89
N LEU A 82 12.81 1.44 0.76
CA LEU A 82 13.03 2.10 -0.52
C LEU A 82 12.55 3.55 -0.48
N ALA A 83 11.38 3.82 0.09
CA ALA A 83 10.87 5.17 0.29
C ALA A 83 11.84 6.00 1.14
N ILE A 84 12.33 5.47 2.27
CA ILE A 84 13.33 6.15 3.10
C ILE A 84 14.61 6.41 2.31
N TRP A 85 15.12 5.41 1.58
CA TRP A 85 16.35 5.54 0.80
C TRP A 85 16.25 6.60 -0.31
N LEU A 86 15.13 6.64 -1.04
CA LEU A 86 14.90 7.60 -2.12
C LEU A 86 14.68 9.02 -1.60
N PHE A 87 14.05 9.16 -0.44
CA PHE A 87 13.37 10.40 -0.10
C PHE A 87 13.78 11.03 1.22
N ALA A 88 14.36 10.30 2.16
CA ALA A 88 14.66 10.82 3.49
C ALA A 88 15.93 11.66 3.54
N THR A 89 15.88 12.69 4.37
CA THR A 89 17.04 13.35 4.98
C THR A 89 17.08 12.99 6.47
N PRO A 90 18.20 13.21 7.18
CA PRO A 90 18.25 12.95 8.62
C PRO A 90 17.14 13.63 9.42
N ALA A 91 16.68 14.81 8.98
CA ALA A 91 15.61 15.57 9.64
C ALA A 91 14.19 15.11 9.26
N SER A 92 14.00 14.39 8.16
CA SER A 92 12.67 14.04 7.62
C SER A 92 12.37 12.53 7.63
N ALA A 93 13.34 11.69 7.97
CA ALA A 93 13.22 10.23 7.91
C ALA A 93 11.98 9.67 8.63
N SER A 94 11.63 10.19 9.80
CA SER A 94 10.44 9.77 10.54
C SER A 94 9.13 10.14 9.83
N VAL A 95 9.07 11.30 9.18
CA VAL A 95 7.89 11.77 8.43
C VAL A 95 7.72 10.98 7.14
N ILE A 96 8.83 10.67 6.46
CA ILE A 96 8.85 9.83 5.25
C ILE A 96 8.37 8.43 5.59
N ALA A 97 8.92 7.83 6.65
CA ALA A 97 8.49 6.53 7.15
C ALA A 97 7.00 6.54 7.52
N LEU A 98 6.54 7.58 8.22
CA LEU A 98 5.14 7.73 8.59
C LEU A 98 4.21 7.78 7.38
N GLY A 99 4.53 8.58 6.34
CA GLY A 99 3.72 8.65 5.13
C GLY A 99 3.74 7.34 4.32
N ALA A 100 4.90 6.71 4.19
CA ALA A 100 5.05 5.41 3.53
C ALA A 100 4.25 4.32 4.26
N THR A 101 4.35 4.25 5.59
CA THR A 101 3.58 3.31 6.40
C THR A 101 2.09 3.62 6.32
N ALA A 102 1.68 4.89 6.43
CA ALA A 102 0.26 5.26 6.35
C ALA A 102 -0.37 4.86 5.00
N ALA A 103 0.40 4.92 3.91
CA ALA A 103 -0.07 4.51 2.58
C ALA A 103 -0.27 2.98 2.42
N ILE A 104 0.38 2.15 3.23
CA ILE A 104 0.20 0.69 3.17
C ILE A 104 -0.79 0.17 4.21
N VAL A 105 -1.20 0.98 5.21
CA VAL A 105 -2.12 0.59 6.28
C VAL A 105 -3.51 0.10 5.80
N PRO A 106 -4.12 0.62 4.72
CA PRO A 106 -5.44 0.16 4.30
C PRO A 106 -5.53 -1.35 4.02
N ASP A 107 -4.50 -1.98 3.45
CA ASP A 107 -4.50 -3.42 3.13
C ASP A 107 -4.49 -4.32 4.38
N PRO A 108 -3.62 -4.11 5.39
CA PRO A 108 -3.76 -4.75 6.70
C PRO A 108 -5.13 -4.52 7.33
N LEU A 109 -5.73 -3.34 7.19
CA LEU A 109 -7.08 -3.08 7.71
C LEU A 109 -8.16 -3.87 6.96
N GLN A 110 -8.02 -4.06 5.65
CA GLN A 110 -8.87 -4.98 4.88
C GLN A 110 -8.73 -6.42 5.38
N PHE A 111 -7.52 -6.87 5.68
CA PHE A 111 -7.30 -8.19 6.29
C PHE A 111 -7.97 -8.27 7.68
N VAL A 112 -7.76 -7.28 8.55
CA VAL A 112 -8.41 -7.23 9.87
C VAL A 112 -9.93 -7.25 9.73
N HIS A 113 -10.50 -6.49 8.78
CA HIS A 113 -11.93 -6.51 8.48
C HIS A 113 -12.43 -7.92 8.11
N SER A 114 -11.68 -8.67 7.30
CA SER A 114 -12.06 -10.03 6.88
C SER A 114 -12.11 -11.05 8.03
N VAL A 115 -11.48 -10.74 9.16
CA VAL A 115 -11.52 -11.55 10.40
C VAL A 115 -12.52 -10.96 11.41
N TYR A 116 -12.61 -9.63 11.47
CA TYR A 116 -13.42 -8.87 12.42
C TYR A 116 -14.20 -7.74 11.71
N PRO A 117 -15.34 -8.06 11.07
CA PRO A 117 -16.09 -7.12 10.24
C PRO A 117 -16.97 -6.19 11.09
N GLN A 118 -16.35 -5.26 11.81
CA GLN A 118 -17.01 -4.25 12.64
C GLN A 118 -16.77 -2.82 12.15
N GLU A 119 -17.59 -1.87 12.59
CA GLU A 119 -17.36 -0.45 12.31
C GLU A 119 -16.12 0.06 13.09
N PRO A 120 -15.29 0.95 12.49
CA PRO A 120 -15.45 1.62 11.20
C PRO A 120 -14.91 0.83 9.99
N LEU A 121 -14.35 -0.37 10.19
CA LEU A 121 -13.70 -1.16 9.15
C LEU A 121 -14.67 -1.53 8.01
N VAL A 122 -15.94 -1.78 8.33
CA VAL A 122 -16.97 -2.08 7.32
C VAL A 122 -17.13 -0.93 6.33
N ARG A 123 -17.21 0.32 6.80
CA ARG A 123 -17.29 1.50 5.91
C ARG A 123 -16.03 1.70 5.11
N LEU A 124 -14.87 1.56 5.77
CA LEU A 124 -13.58 1.67 5.10
C LEU A 124 -13.46 0.64 3.97
N GLN A 125 -13.83 -0.61 4.23
CA GLN A 125 -13.81 -1.69 3.23
C GLN A 125 -14.77 -1.41 2.08
N ARG A 126 -15.99 -0.94 2.34
CA ARG A 126 -16.93 -0.57 1.26
C ARG A 126 -16.38 0.55 0.38
N PHE A 127 -15.71 1.52 0.97
CA PHE A 127 -15.05 2.60 0.23
C PHE A 127 -13.88 2.06 -0.60
N HIS A 128 -13.03 1.23 0.00
CA HIS A 128 -11.90 0.57 -0.67
C HIS A 128 -12.37 -0.23 -1.88
N GLU A 129 -13.38 -1.10 -1.72
CA GLU A 129 -13.95 -1.87 -2.83
C GLU A 129 -14.62 -1.02 -3.91
N TRP A 130 -15.20 0.12 -3.52
CA TRP A 130 -15.88 1.02 -4.46
C TRP A 130 -14.88 1.75 -5.37
N ILE A 131 -13.75 2.21 -4.81
CA ILE A 131 -12.74 2.98 -5.54
C ILE A 131 -11.75 2.08 -6.29
N HIS A 132 -11.52 0.85 -5.81
CA HIS A 132 -10.55 -0.07 -6.40
C HIS A 132 -10.85 -0.36 -7.88
N ALA A 133 -9.81 -0.41 -8.69
CA ALA A 133 -9.90 -0.71 -10.11
C ALA A 133 -10.56 -2.08 -10.34
N LYS A 134 -11.58 -2.10 -11.20
CA LYS A 134 -12.35 -3.33 -11.52
C LYS A 134 -11.65 -4.24 -12.51
N ARG A 135 -10.68 -3.71 -13.25
CA ARG A 135 -9.89 -4.45 -14.24
C ARG A 135 -8.49 -4.64 -13.71
N LYS A 136 -8.02 -5.89 -13.74
CA LYS A 136 -6.63 -6.23 -13.41
C LYS A 136 -5.80 -6.32 -14.69
N LEU A 137 -4.55 -5.90 -14.61
CA LEU A 137 -3.58 -6.06 -15.69
C LEU A 137 -2.95 -7.45 -15.62
N ALA A 138 -2.53 -7.99 -16.78
CA ALA A 138 -1.68 -9.17 -16.81
C ALA A 138 -0.33 -8.85 -16.16
N TRP A 139 0.28 -9.83 -15.46
CA TRP A 139 1.45 -9.60 -14.60
C TRP A 139 2.58 -8.80 -15.27
N LYS A 140 2.92 -9.09 -16.54
CA LYS A 140 3.98 -8.37 -17.27
C LYS A 140 3.66 -6.89 -17.39
N LEU A 141 2.46 -6.56 -17.85
CA LEU A 141 2.02 -5.18 -18.04
C LEU A 141 1.80 -4.48 -16.69
N GLY A 142 1.24 -5.19 -15.71
CA GLY A 142 1.01 -4.67 -14.37
C GLY A 142 2.31 -4.25 -13.68
N VAL A 143 3.26 -5.17 -13.56
CA VAL A 143 4.56 -4.89 -12.93
C VAL A 143 5.32 -3.80 -13.69
N SER A 144 5.38 -3.85 -15.02
CA SER A 144 6.05 -2.79 -15.79
C SER A 144 5.39 -1.43 -15.61
N SER A 145 4.05 -1.36 -15.56
CA SER A 145 3.33 -0.10 -15.32
C SER A 145 3.54 0.45 -13.91
N GLN A 146 3.60 -0.43 -12.90
CA GLN A 146 3.89 -0.08 -11.51
C GLN A 146 5.28 0.51 -11.35
N VAL A 147 6.31 -0.14 -11.92
CA VAL A 147 7.69 0.36 -11.90
C VAL A 147 7.80 1.71 -12.64
N ALA A 148 7.16 1.85 -13.80
CA ALA A 148 7.15 3.10 -14.54
C ALA A 148 6.47 4.23 -13.76
N PHE A 149 5.36 3.91 -13.07
CA PHE A 149 4.64 4.86 -12.23
C PHE A 149 5.48 5.32 -11.03
N GLU A 150 6.11 4.40 -10.30
CA GLU A 150 7.03 4.71 -9.21
C GLU A 150 8.21 5.57 -9.66
N ALA A 151 8.80 5.26 -10.80
CA ALA A 151 9.88 6.06 -11.38
C ALA A 151 9.40 7.49 -11.71
N ALA A 152 8.23 7.63 -12.32
CA ALA A 152 7.64 8.94 -12.63
C ALA A 152 7.35 9.75 -11.36
N VAL A 153 6.77 9.12 -10.33
CA VAL A 153 6.52 9.74 -9.02
C VAL A 153 7.83 10.18 -8.36
N THR A 154 8.86 9.34 -8.42
CA THR A 154 10.18 9.64 -7.84
C THR A 154 10.83 10.84 -8.52
N VAL A 155 10.83 10.87 -9.86
CA VAL A 155 11.36 12.00 -10.64
C VAL A 155 10.58 13.27 -10.33
N PHE A 156 9.26 13.19 -10.30
CA PHE A 156 8.40 14.35 -9.99
C PHE A 156 8.67 14.89 -8.58
N ALA A 157 8.64 14.02 -7.56
CA ALA A 157 8.89 14.43 -6.18
C ALA A 157 10.30 15.01 -6.00
N SER A 158 11.30 14.48 -6.71
CA SER A 158 12.67 15.01 -6.67
C SER A 158 12.78 16.39 -7.31
N ALA A 159 12.00 16.67 -8.35
CA ALA A 159 11.99 17.97 -9.02
C ALA A 159 11.25 19.07 -8.23
N MET A 160 10.41 18.69 -7.28
CA MET A 160 9.53 19.60 -6.50
C MET A 160 10.07 19.95 -5.10
N ARG A 161 11.21 19.38 -4.71
CA ARG A 161 11.90 19.65 -3.44
C ARG A 161 12.98 20.70 -3.58
#